data_AF-A0A9D5MWE3-F1
#
_entry.id   AF-A0A9D5MWE3-F1
#
_cell.length_a   1.000
_cell.length_b   1.000
_cell.length_c   1.000
_cell.angle_alpha   90.00
_cell.angle_beta   90.00
_cell.angle_gamma   90.00
#
_symmetry.space_group_name_H-M   'P 1'
#
loop_
_entity.id
_entity.type
_entity.pdbx_description
1 polymer ?
#
loop_
_entity_poly.entity_id
_entity_poly.type
_entity_poly.pdbx_seq_one_letter_code
_entity_poly.pdbx_strand_id
1 'polypeptide(L)'
;MHKKIAIVLLLAALLSLYSCSFENREEKDDSFTILSSSENKDLEQMLMEFAEKNNIALRFEYTGSLNIPSMVKSSQKDYDAVWSSNSIWNSSISSSVLKNSKSISVNPVIFAVKESRYKDLGFSRDTVVNDLVQAVEAGNLKFLMPSVTQTNSGASAYIGFLNCLAGNPPVLTEEDLKSEALQENLKTLFKGVARNSGSDEYLIDIFSEGDYDALVNYESSLIELNSQLIKNNREPLRFIYPSDGVSVSDSPFAYIDNNDNKKLEIFNKLQSFLLSADTQQRLESMGRRTTYGGLVSNDEVFKESYGIDKNAYLSPIKYPASPVIKSALNLYQDLFRKPSAVVFCLDYSGSMYGEGNEQLVTAMEKILDHKLASEDMIQFSEKDKIFVIPFARNLKWVDSAISGTDTAGLISRIKDTEPMGGTDIYEPVEHAATILKDFDADVYTKSIVLMTDGESGGDFHTVTSYDIPVFSIMFGEANPKQLDDISRLTKGKTFDGRIDLINAFKEIRGYN
;
A
#
# COMPACT_ATOMS: atom_id res chain seq x y z
N MET A 1 -17.16 -58.85 54.36
CA MET A 1 -16.03 -57.89 54.21
C MET A 1 -15.55 -57.78 52.76
N HIS A 2 -16.46 -57.75 51.77
CA HIS A 2 -16.12 -57.57 50.35
C HIS A 2 -17.30 -56.86 49.67
N LYS A 3 -17.20 -55.54 49.46
CA LYS A 3 -18.02 -54.76 48.51
C LYS A 3 -17.67 -53.27 48.40
N LYS A 4 -16.60 -52.78 49.07
CA LYS A 4 -16.13 -51.39 48.93
C LYS A 4 -14.78 -51.21 48.21
N ILE A 5 -14.17 -52.28 47.67
CA ILE A 5 -12.88 -52.20 46.95
C ILE A 5 -13.07 -52.13 45.42
N ALA A 6 -14.24 -52.49 44.88
CA ALA A 6 -14.46 -52.52 43.43
C ALA A 6 -14.81 -51.16 42.79
N ILE A 7 -15.22 -50.15 43.57
CA ILE A 7 -15.63 -48.84 43.02
C ILE A 7 -14.46 -47.85 42.93
N VAL A 8 -13.40 -48.03 43.73
CA VAL A 8 -12.19 -47.17 43.63
C VAL A 8 -11.31 -47.56 42.44
N LEU A 9 -11.33 -48.82 42.00
CA LEU A 9 -10.56 -49.27 40.84
C LEU A 9 -11.22 -48.92 39.49
N LEU A 10 -12.54 -48.70 39.43
CA LEU A 10 -13.19 -48.26 38.19
C LEU A 10 -13.08 -46.75 37.95
N LEU A 11 -12.92 -45.93 39.00
CA LEU A 11 -12.63 -44.50 38.86
C LEU A 11 -11.15 -44.23 38.53
N ALA A 12 -10.23 -45.09 38.94
CA ALA A 12 -8.81 -44.96 38.59
C ALA A 12 -8.51 -45.36 37.12
N ALA A 13 -9.31 -46.25 36.52
CA ALA A 13 -9.16 -46.65 35.12
C ALA A 13 -9.84 -45.69 34.11
N LEU A 14 -10.75 -44.82 34.57
CA LEU A 14 -11.31 -43.73 33.77
C LEU A 14 -10.50 -42.43 33.86
N LEU A 15 -9.55 -42.34 34.79
CA LEU A 15 -8.60 -41.23 34.93
C LEU A 15 -7.21 -41.50 34.33
N SER A 16 -6.95 -42.72 33.83
CA SER A 16 -5.68 -43.07 33.18
C SER A 16 -5.73 -43.10 31.64
N LEU A 17 -6.84 -42.69 31.03
CA LEU A 17 -6.96 -42.46 29.57
C LEU A 17 -6.88 -40.98 29.17
N TYR A 18 -6.60 -40.07 30.11
CA TYR A 18 -6.39 -38.63 29.88
C TYR A 18 -4.95 -38.18 30.18
N SER A 19 -3.98 -39.08 29.97
CA SER A 19 -2.56 -38.78 30.03
C SER A 19 -1.84 -39.39 28.82
N CYS A 20 -2.37 -39.14 27.63
CA CYS A 20 -1.48 -38.95 26.48
C CYS A 20 -1.23 -37.45 26.41
N SER A 21 0.00 -37.07 26.70
CA SER A 21 0.61 -35.83 26.30
C SER A 21 0.11 -35.42 24.92
N PHE A 22 -0.77 -34.42 24.87
CA PHE A 22 -0.82 -33.51 23.75
C PHE A 22 0.53 -32.79 23.76
N GLU A 23 1.54 -33.45 23.16
CA GLU A 23 2.47 -32.69 22.35
C GLU A 23 1.57 -31.95 21.35
N ASN A 24 1.32 -30.66 21.60
CA ASN A 24 1.10 -29.71 20.51
C ASN A 24 2.36 -29.76 19.64
N ARG A 25 2.51 -30.83 18.85
CA ARG A 25 3.08 -30.68 17.54
C ARG A 25 2.03 -29.86 16.83
N GLU A 26 2.29 -28.58 16.65
CA GLU A 26 1.75 -27.87 15.50
C GLU A 26 1.90 -28.82 14.32
N GLU A 27 0.80 -29.41 13.86
CA GLU A 27 0.79 -30.07 12.57
C GLU A 27 1.26 -28.97 11.62
N LYS A 28 2.50 -29.12 11.15
CA LYS A 28 3.07 -28.21 10.19
C LYS A 28 2.11 -28.22 9.01
N ASP A 29 1.38 -27.12 8.85
CA ASP A 29 0.40 -26.94 7.78
C ASP A 29 1.07 -27.36 6.47
N ASP A 30 0.62 -28.47 5.86
CA ASP A 30 1.21 -28.99 4.63
C ASP A 30 0.81 -28.13 3.41
N SER A 31 0.08 -27.02 3.65
CA SER A 31 -0.27 -26.03 2.64
C SER A 31 0.96 -25.40 1.99
N PHE A 32 0.88 -25.17 0.69
CA PHE A 32 1.83 -24.39 -0.07
C PHE A 32 1.48 -22.91 0.10
N THR A 33 2.33 -22.15 0.78
CA THR A 33 2.05 -20.72 1.07
C THR A 33 2.74 -19.81 0.07
N ILE A 34 1.97 -18.99 -0.63
CA ILE A 34 2.45 -17.94 -1.54
C ILE A 34 2.38 -16.59 -0.83
N LEU A 35 3.52 -15.94 -0.64
CA LEU A 35 3.57 -14.52 -0.31
C LEU A 35 3.40 -13.71 -1.61
N SER A 36 2.27 -13.04 -1.77
CA SER A 36 1.87 -12.39 -3.02
C SER A 36 1.67 -10.88 -2.86
N SER A 37 2.04 -10.14 -3.90
CA SER A 37 1.60 -8.76 -4.07
C SER A 37 0.10 -8.69 -4.28
N SER A 38 -0.56 -7.69 -3.70
CA SER A 38 -2.02 -7.51 -3.80
C SER A 38 -2.48 -7.37 -5.27
N GLU A 39 -1.61 -6.87 -6.14
CA GLU A 39 -1.81 -6.72 -7.58
C GLU A 39 -1.98 -8.05 -8.36
N ASN A 40 -1.76 -9.20 -7.72
CA ASN A 40 -1.98 -10.52 -8.31
C ASN A 40 -3.27 -11.19 -7.80
N LYS A 41 -4.07 -10.51 -6.96
CA LYS A 41 -5.25 -11.09 -6.31
C LYS A 41 -6.35 -11.49 -7.29
N ASP A 42 -6.51 -10.76 -8.38
CA ASP A 42 -7.38 -11.11 -9.51
C ASP A 42 -7.00 -12.43 -10.20
N LEU A 43 -5.75 -12.90 -10.05
CA LEU A 43 -5.27 -14.18 -10.58
C LEU A 43 -5.41 -15.34 -9.58
N GLU A 44 -5.75 -15.07 -8.32
CA GLU A 44 -5.84 -16.07 -7.25
C GLU A 44 -6.76 -17.23 -7.63
N GLN A 45 -7.98 -16.89 -8.07
CA GLN A 45 -9.01 -17.88 -8.38
C GLN A 45 -8.51 -18.88 -9.43
N MET A 46 -7.79 -18.42 -10.45
CA MET A 46 -7.25 -19.28 -11.48
C MET A 46 -6.25 -20.30 -10.92
N LEU A 47 -5.38 -19.87 -10.00
CA LEU A 47 -4.38 -20.75 -9.40
C LEU A 47 -5.00 -21.69 -8.35
N MET A 48 -5.98 -21.22 -7.58
CA MET A 48 -6.76 -22.03 -6.63
C MET A 48 -7.52 -23.14 -7.35
N GLU A 49 -8.22 -22.85 -8.44
CA GLU A 49 -8.92 -23.85 -9.26
C GLU A 49 -7.97 -24.93 -9.81
N PHE A 50 -6.76 -24.54 -10.21
CA PHE A 50 -5.73 -25.49 -10.63
C PHE A 50 -5.20 -26.31 -9.46
N ALA A 51 -4.96 -25.69 -8.31
CA ALA A 51 -4.45 -26.36 -7.11
C ALA A 51 -5.44 -27.42 -6.60
N GLU A 52 -6.73 -27.09 -6.51
CA GLU A 52 -7.79 -28.02 -6.12
C GLU A 52 -7.83 -29.27 -7.01
N LYS A 53 -7.81 -29.07 -8.35
CA LYS A 53 -7.79 -30.17 -9.33
C LYS A 53 -6.55 -31.08 -9.19
N ASN A 54 -5.47 -30.56 -8.62
CA ASN A 54 -4.22 -31.28 -8.43
C ASN A 54 -3.97 -31.72 -6.98
N ASN A 55 -4.97 -31.60 -6.09
CA ASN A 55 -4.87 -31.91 -4.66
C ASN A 55 -3.72 -31.16 -3.96
N ILE A 56 -3.53 -29.89 -4.31
CA ILE A 56 -2.57 -28.99 -3.66
C ILE A 56 -3.36 -28.11 -2.68
N ALA A 57 -3.06 -28.20 -1.39
CA ALA A 57 -3.53 -27.22 -0.42
C ALA A 57 -2.76 -25.92 -0.65
N LEU A 58 -3.41 -24.89 -1.18
CA LEU A 58 -2.79 -23.62 -1.53
C LEU A 58 -3.29 -22.51 -0.60
N ARG A 59 -2.37 -21.68 -0.10
CA ARG A 59 -2.66 -20.53 0.76
C ARG A 59 -1.97 -19.29 0.21
N PHE A 60 -2.66 -18.17 0.23
CA PHE A 60 -2.09 -16.87 -0.10
C PHE A 60 -1.96 -16.02 1.15
N GLU A 61 -0.84 -15.32 1.24
CA GLU A 61 -0.66 -14.20 2.16
C GLU A 61 -0.33 -12.97 1.32
N TYR A 62 -1.13 -11.92 1.47
CA TYR A 62 -1.01 -10.72 0.65
C TYR A 62 -0.28 -9.60 1.38
N THR A 63 0.57 -8.88 0.66
CA THR A 63 1.26 -7.69 1.15
C THR A 63 1.51 -6.71 0.01
N GLY A 64 1.90 -5.46 0.34
CA GLY A 64 2.41 -4.52 -0.65
C GLY A 64 3.77 -4.99 -1.18
N SER A 65 4.04 -4.84 -2.48
CA SER A 65 5.26 -5.38 -3.10
C SER A 65 6.55 -4.90 -2.45
N LEU A 66 6.56 -3.66 -1.93
CA LEU A 66 7.70 -3.07 -1.23
C LEU A 66 8.02 -3.77 0.10
N ASN A 67 7.04 -4.45 0.72
CA ASN A 67 7.20 -5.15 2.00
C ASN A 67 7.69 -6.61 1.82
N ILE A 68 7.58 -7.17 0.62
CA ILE A 68 7.98 -8.56 0.34
C ILE A 68 9.41 -8.86 0.80
N PRO A 69 10.43 -8.01 0.51
CA PRO A 69 11.79 -8.32 0.91
C PRO A 69 11.99 -8.42 2.43
N SER A 70 11.35 -7.53 3.19
CA SER A 70 11.41 -7.57 4.65
C SER A 70 10.70 -8.79 5.22
N MET A 71 9.54 -9.16 4.68
CA MET A 71 8.76 -10.32 5.14
C MET A 71 9.48 -11.64 4.84
N VAL A 72 10.07 -11.78 3.65
CA VAL A 72 10.91 -12.95 3.33
C VAL A 72 12.13 -13.01 4.25
N LYS A 73 12.73 -11.86 4.59
CA LYS A 73 13.89 -11.82 5.50
C LYS A 73 13.53 -12.20 6.93
N SER A 74 12.37 -11.78 7.46
CA SER A 74 11.94 -12.06 8.83
C SER A 74 11.36 -13.47 8.99
N SER A 75 10.67 -13.96 7.96
CA SER A 75 9.75 -15.10 8.04
C SER A 75 9.90 -16.06 6.87
N GLN A 76 11.11 -16.23 6.31
CA GLN A 76 11.38 -17.07 5.13
C GLN A 76 10.74 -18.47 5.20
N LYS A 77 10.77 -19.09 6.38
CA LYS A 77 10.30 -20.47 6.59
C LYS A 77 8.78 -20.62 6.53
N ASP A 78 8.05 -19.51 6.55
CA ASP A 78 6.58 -19.50 6.56
C ASP A 78 6.00 -19.49 5.14
N TYR A 79 6.86 -19.34 4.12
CA TYR A 79 6.49 -19.17 2.72
C TYR A 79 7.23 -20.16 1.82
N ASP A 80 6.56 -20.66 0.79
CA ASP A 80 7.11 -21.57 -0.22
C ASP A 80 7.37 -20.87 -1.57
N ALA A 81 6.69 -19.76 -1.84
CA ALA A 81 6.90 -18.97 -3.04
C ALA A 81 6.64 -17.47 -2.80
N VAL A 82 7.21 -16.66 -3.68
CA VAL A 82 6.94 -15.23 -3.81
C VAL A 82 6.31 -14.95 -5.16
N TRP A 83 5.21 -14.21 -5.17
CA TRP A 83 4.62 -13.64 -6.38
C TRP A 83 4.58 -12.11 -6.29
N SER A 84 5.67 -11.47 -6.69
CA SER A 84 5.79 -10.00 -6.63
C SER A 84 5.10 -9.35 -7.83
N SER A 85 4.77 -8.07 -7.74
CA SER A 85 4.31 -7.29 -8.90
C SER A 85 5.44 -6.95 -9.87
N ASN A 86 6.68 -6.83 -9.36
CA ASN A 86 7.85 -6.45 -10.13
C ASN A 86 9.13 -7.11 -9.59
N SER A 87 10.00 -7.57 -10.48
CA SER A 87 11.27 -8.23 -10.15
C SER A 87 12.27 -7.34 -9.43
N ILE A 88 12.12 -6.01 -9.53
CA ILE A 88 12.98 -5.08 -8.81
C ILE A 88 12.89 -5.25 -7.29
N TRP A 89 11.70 -5.55 -6.75
CA TRP A 89 11.53 -5.79 -5.31
C TRP A 89 12.22 -7.07 -4.87
N ASN A 90 12.31 -8.07 -5.74
CA ASN A 90 13.00 -9.33 -5.43
C ASN A 90 14.54 -9.18 -5.45
N SER A 91 15.07 -8.09 -6.01
CA SER A 91 16.51 -7.92 -6.22
C SER A 91 17.33 -7.84 -4.93
N SER A 92 16.72 -7.42 -3.81
CA SER A 92 17.38 -7.38 -2.50
C SER A 92 17.32 -8.72 -1.75
N ILE A 93 16.58 -9.70 -2.25
CA ILE A 93 16.49 -11.03 -1.65
C ILE A 93 17.62 -11.89 -2.23
N SER A 94 18.32 -12.62 -1.36
CA SER A 94 19.46 -13.44 -1.77
C SER A 94 19.07 -14.47 -2.84
N SER A 95 19.90 -14.64 -3.86
CA SER A 95 19.75 -15.70 -4.87
C SER A 95 19.95 -17.11 -4.30
N SER A 96 20.44 -17.22 -3.06
CA SER A 96 20.42 -18.49 -2.31
C SER A 96 19.02 -18.84 -1.80
N VAL A 97 18.16 -17.85 -1.60
CA VAL A 97 16.78 -17.98 -1.09
C VAL A 97 15.79 -18.06 -2.23
N LEU A 98 15.80 -17.09 -3.15
CA LEU A 98 14.90 -17.11 -4.30
C LEU A 98 15.51 -17.89 -5.47
N LYS A 99 14.75 -18.88 -5.95
CA LYS A 99 15.11 -19.73 -7.09
C LYS A 99 14.02 -19.68 -8.16
N ASN A 100 14.39 -20.06 -9.38
CA ASN A 100 13.46 -20.30 -10.49
C ASN A 100 12.49 -19.14 -10.78
N SER A 101 12.92 -17.89 -10.58
CA SER A 101 12.09 -16.71 -10.86
C SER A 101 11.77 -16.61 -12.35
N LYS A 102 10.49 -16.47 -12.69
CA LYS A 102 10.02 -16.23 -14.06
C LYS A 102 8.92 -15.18 -14.06
N SER A 103 8.96 -14.27 -15.03
CA SER A 103 7.86 -13.34 -15.31
C SER A 103 6.63 -14.11 -15.78
N ILE A 104 5.49 -13.84 -15.15
CA ILE A 104 4.21 -14.47 -15.50
C ILE A 104 3.41 -13.61 -16.48
N SER A 105 3.50 -12.30 -16.32
CA SER A 105 2.85 -11.32 -17.20
C SER A 105 3.57 -9.98 -17.14
N VAL A 106 3.32 -9.14 -18.13
CA VAL A 106 3.92 -7.84 -18.33
C VAL A 106 2.80 -6.80 -18.35
N ASN A 107 2.92 -5.79 -17.50
CA ASN A 107 1.90 -4.77 -17.32
C ASN A 107 2.54 -3.38 -17.27
N PRO A 108 2.43 -2.59 -18.36
CA PRO A 108 2.89 -1.21 -18.39
C PRO A 108 2.12 -0.33 -17.40
N VAL A 109 2.80 0.62 -16.78
CA VAL A 109 2.16 1.69 -16.01
C VAL A 109 2.10 2.93 -16.89
N ILE A 110 0.89 3.40 -17.19
CA ILE A 110 0.62 4.38 -18.25
C ILE A 110 -0.40 5.43 -17.79
N PHE A 111 -0.50 6.51 -18.55
CA PHE A 111 -1.59 7.48 -18.39
C PHE A 111 -2.80 7.06 -19.22
N ALA A 112 -3.98 7.22 -18.65
CA ALA A 112 -5.23 7.26 -19.38
C ALA A 112 -5.89 8.62 -19.18
N VAL A 113 -6.38 9.20 -20.27
CA VAL A 113 -6.98 10.54 -20.31
C VAL A 113 -8.30 10.46 -21.04
N LYS A 114 -9.34 11.16 -20.58
CA LYS A 114 -10.61 11.29 -21.31
C LYS A 114 -10.36 11.74 -22.75
N GLU A 115 -11.10 11.18 -23.71
CA GLU A 115 -10.85 11.39 -25.14
C GLU A 115 -10.89 12.88 -25.56
N SER A 116 -11.82 13.67 -25.02
CA SER A 116 -11.91 15.12 -25.22
C SER A 116 -10.65 15.83 -24.74
N ARG A 117 -10.25 15.58 -23.49
CA ARG A 117 -9.04 16.18 -22.90
C ARG A 117 -7.77 15.78 -23.66
N TYR A 118 -7.67 14.54 -24.09
CA TYR A 118 -6.56 14.05 -24.93
C TYR A 118 -6.45 14.87 -26.23
N LYS A 119 -7.57 15.14 -26.90
CA LYS A 119 -7.62 15.97 -28.12
C LYS A 119 -7.32 17.44 -27.85
N ASP A 120 -7.90 18.00 -26.79
CA ASP A 120 -7.74 19.41 -26.43
C ASP A 120 -6.30 19.76 -26.06
N LEU A 121 -5.60 18.84 -25.39
CA LEU A 121 -4.18 18.97 -25.05
C LEU A 121 -3.24 18.66 -26.22
N GLY A 122 -3.76 18.16 -27.34
CA GLY A 122 -2.96 17.78 -28.50
C GLY A 122 -2.07 16.55 -28.27
N PHE A 123 -2.42 15.70 -27.31
CA PHE A 123 -1.67 14.47 -27.06
C PHE A 123 -1.78 13.50 -28.25
N SER A 124 -0.74 12.67 -28.40
CA SER A 124 -0.56 11.77 -29.53
C SER A 124 0.20 10.52 -29.09
N ARG A 125 0.67 9.70 -30.04
CA ARG A 125 1.60 8.59 -29.74
C ARG A 125 3.03 9.06 -29.46
N ASP A 126 3.35 10.29 -29.85
CA ASP A 126 4.67 10.90 -29.66
C ASP A 126 4.75 11.73 -28.37
N THR A 127 3.70 11.68 -27.53
CA THR A 127 3.67 12.38 -26.25
C THR A 127 4.77 11.86 -25.34
N VAL A 128 5.56 12.78 -24.79
CA VAL A 128 6.64 12.51 -23.83
C VAL A 128 6.27 12.98 -22.43
N VAL A 129 7.00 12.55 -21.40
CA VAL A 129 6.72 12.97 -20.02
C VAL A 129 6.76 14.49 -19.86
N ASN A 130 7.64 15.18 -20.58
CA ASN A 130 7.74 16.65 -20.53
C ASN A 130 6.48 17.37 -21.04
N ASP A 131 5.71 16.77 -21.96
CA ASP A 131 4.43 17.34 -22.41
C ASP A 131 3.39 17.31 -21.29
N LEU A 132 3.42 16.26 -20.45
CA LEU A 132 2.58 16.15 -19.26
C LEU A 132 2.94 17.23 -18.24
N VAL A 133 4.25 17.50 -18.05
CA VAL A 133 4.72 18.59 -17.18
C VAL A 133 4.18 19.93 -17.66
N GLN A 134 4.28 20.23 -18.95
CA GLN A 134 3.76 21.48 -19.54
C GLN A 134 2.24 21.61 -19.39
N ALA A 135 1.49 20.51 -19.58
CA ALA A 135 0.05 20.51 -19.41
C ALA A 135 -0.37 20.79 -17.96
N VAL A 136 0.37 20.25 -16.98
CA VAL A 136 0.17 20.56 -15.55
C VAL A 136 0.57 21.99 -15.22
N GLU A 137 1.70 22.47 -15.73
CA GLU A 137 2.19 23.84 -15.51
C GLU A 137 1.18 24.88 -16.02
N ALA A 138 0.57 24.61 -17.18
CA ALA A 138 -0.50 25.43 -17.74
C ALA A 138 -1.84 25.34 -16.99
N GLY A 139 -1.96 24.47 -15.98
CA GLY A 139 -3.18 24.24 -15.23
C GLY A 139 -4.26 23.44 -15.98
N ASN A 140 -3.90 22.82 -17.11
CA ASN A 140 -4.84 22.14 -18.01
C ASN A 140 -4.91 20.61 -17.79
N LEU A 141 -4.05 20.06 -16.93
CA LEU A 141 -4.04 18.64 -16.56
C LEU A 141 -4.05 18.48 -15.04
N LYS A 142 -5.09 17.81 -14.55
CA LYS A 142 -5.12 17.20 -13.22
C LYS A 142 -5.36 15.71 -13.38
N PHE A 143 -4.69 14.89 -12.58
CA PHE A 143 -4.77 13.45 -12.69
C PHE A 143 -4.76 12.75 -11.33
N LEU A 144 -5.30 11.53 -11.31
CA LEU A 144 -5.18 10.62 -10.19
C LEU A 144 -3.94 9.75 -10.34
N MET A 145 -3.27 9.43 -9.23
CA MET A 145 -2.07 8.58 -9.27
C MET A 145 -2.00 7.67 -8.03
N PRO A 146 -1.63 6.38 -8.19
CA PRO A 146 -1.38 5.50 -7.06
C PRO A 146 -0.23 6.01 -6.19
N SER A 147 -0.24 5.68 -4.90
CA SER A 147 0.76 6.13 -3.94
C SER A 147 2.14 5.58 -4.29
N VAL A 148 3.10 6.48 -4.48
CA VAL A 148 4.50 6.16 -4.84
C VAL A 148 5.20 5.26 -3.83
N THR A 149 4.83 5.35 -2.55
CA THR A 149 5.50 4.63 -1.46
C THR A 149 4.73 3.41 -0.96
N GLN A 150 3.54 3.13 -1.51
CA GLN A 150 2.69 2.01 -1.05
C GLN A 150 2.26 1.06 -2.15
N THR A 151 2.16 1.55 -3.39
CA THR A 151 1.78 0.74 -4.54
C THR A 151 2.98 0.54 -5.46
N ASN A 152 3.07 -0.63 -6.09
CA ASN A 152 4.10 -0.79 -7.12
C ASN A 152 3.82 0.12 -8.33
N SER A 153 2.56 0.27 -8.75
CA SER A 153 2.18 1.12 -9.89
C SER A 153 2.64 2.57 -9.68
N GLY A 154 2.41 3.14 -8.49
CA GLY A 154 2.86 4.49 -8.13
C GLY A 154 4.38 4.61 -8.15
N ALA A 155 5.08 3.64 -7.53
CA ALA A 155 6.54 3.60 -7.53
C ALA A 155 7.11 3.50 -8.96
N SER A 156 6.57 2.58 -9.77
CA SER A 156 6.94 2.37 -11.16
C SER A 156 6.72 3.63 -12.00
N ALA A 157 5.55 4.27 -11.91
CA ALA A 157 5.28 5.53 -12.61
C ALA A 157 6.26 6.64 -12.23
N TYR A 158 6.52 6.82 -10.93
CA TYR A 158 7.47 7.81 -10.44
C TYR A 158 8.90 7.57 -10.94
N ILE A 159 9.38 6.33 -10.90
CA ILE A 159 10.71 5.98 -11.44
C ILE A 159 10.76 6.22 -12.96
N GLY A 160 9.64 5.96 -13.66
CA GLY A 160 9.47 6.31 -15.07
C GLY A 160 9.65 7.80 -15.32
N PHE A 161 8.96 8.64 -14.54
CA PHE A 161 9.07 10.11 -14.65
C PHE A 161 10.48 10.60 -14.35
N LEU A 162 11.11 10.06 -13.29
CA LEU A 162 12.50 10.36 -12.95
C LEU A 162 13.43 10.09 -14.12
N ASN A 163 13.35 8.89 -14.71
CA ASN A 163 14.24 8.49 -15.80
C ASN A 163 14.04 9.38 -17.04
N CYS A 164 12.79 9.63 -17.42
CA CYS A 164 12.46 10.45 -18.59
C CYS A 164 12.90 11.90 -18.40
N LEU A 165 12.57 12.51 -17.26
CA LEU A 165 12.91 13.90 -16.97
C LEU A 165 14.40 14.12 -16.68
N ALA A 166 15.14 13.06 -16.33
CA ALA A 166 16.60 13.07 -16.27
C ALA A 166 17.27 12.97 -17.66
N GLY A 167 16.49 12.89 -18.74
CA GLY A 167 17.00 12.77 -20.11
C GLY A 167 17.31 11.33 -20.53
N ASN A 168 16.65 10.34 -19.92
CA ASN A 168 16.81 8.91 -20.20
C ASN A 168 18.26 8.40 -20.12
N PRO A 169 18.91 8.54 -18.96
CA PRO A 169 20.20 7.90 -18.76
C PRO A 169 20.07 6.38 -18.92
N PRO A 170 21.14 5.66 -19.30
CA PRO A 170 21.10 4.19 -19.40
C PRO A 170 20.65 3.50 -18.11
N VAL A 171 20.95 4.10 -16.96
CA VAL A 171 20.46 3.75 -15.62
C VAL A 171 20.47 5.02 -14.78
N LEU A 172 19.38 5.31 -14.06
CA LEU A 172 19.31 6.42 -13.13
C LEU A 172 20.31 6.25 -11.96
N THR A 173 20.99 7.34 -11.58
CA THR A 173 21.99 7.36 -10.50
C THR A 173 21.59 8.34 -9.38
N GLU A 174 22.29 8.28 -8.24
CA GLU A 174 22.06 9.24 -7.15
C GLU A 174 22.49 10.67 -7.51
N GLU A 175 23.39 10.85 -8.48
CA GLU A 175 23.78 12.18 -8.95
C GLU A 175 22.65 12.83 -9.74
N ASP A 176 21.96 12.05 -10.58
CA ASP A 176 20.80 12.53 -11.35
C ASP A 176 19.71 13.06 -10.42
N LEU A 177 19.46 12.38 -9.28
CA LEU A 177 18.46 12.78 -8.28
C LEU A 177 18.73 14.15 -7.64
N LYS A 178 19.97 14.65 -7.69
CA LYS A 178 20.36 15.96 -7.13
C LYS A 178 20.17 17.12 -8.11
N SER A 179 19.82 16.83 -9.36
CA SER A 179 19.59 17.86 -10.38
C SER A 179 18.41 18.75 -9.99
N GLU A 180 18.65 20.04 -9.81
CA GLU A 180 17.60 21.03 -9.49
C GLU A 180 16.53 21.08 -10.58
N ALA A 181 16.93 21.01 -11.85
CA ALA A 181 16.00 21.02 -12.99
C ALA A 181 15.07 19.80 -12.97
N LEU A 182 15.59 18.61 -12.64
CA LEU A 182 14.79 17.39 -12.48
C LEU A 182 13.78 17.56 -11.34
N GLN A 183 14.24 18.05 -10.19
CA GLN A 183 13.38 18.26 -9.02
C GLN A 183 12.28 19.30 -9.28
N GLU A 184 12.57 20.38 -10.00
CA GLU A 184 11.56 21.39 -10.36
C GLU A 184 10.52 20.85 -11.36
N ASN A 185 10.94 20.07 -12.36
CA ASN A 185 10.02 19.41 -13.28
C ASN A 185 9.10 18.42 -12.54
N LEU A 186 9.64 17.63 -11.61
CA LEU A 186 8.83 16.71 -10.80
C LEU A 186 7.90 17.45 -9.85
N LYS A 187 8.36 18.50 -9.16
CA LYS A 187 7.48 19.37 -8.36
C LYS A 187 6.33 19.91 -9.19
N THR A 188 6.60 20.31 -10.43
CA THR A 188 5.58 20.79 -11.35
C THR A 188 4.60 19.69 -11.73
N LEU A 189 5.08 18.52 -12.16
CA LEU A 189 4.24 17.37 -12.48
C LEU A 189 3.33 16.96 -11.32
N PHE A 190 3.90 16.86 -10.11
CA PHE A 190 3.16 16.41 -8.92
C PHE A 190 2.15 17.43 -8.40
N LYS A 191 2.22 18.72 -8.77
CA LYS A 191 1.11 19.67 -8.55
C LYS A 191 -0.17 19.28 -9.30
N GLY A 192 -0.04 18.48 -10.36
CA GLY A 192 -1.16 17.96 -11.14
C GLY A 192 -1.87 16.78 -10.46
N VAL A 193 -1.28 16.16 -9.43
CA VAL A 193 -1.91 15.05 -8.71
C VAL A 193 -3.05 15.58 -7.86
N ALA A 194 -4.29 15.29 -8.27
CA ALA A 194 -5.49 15.73 -7.58
C ALA A 194 -5.78 14.88 -6.33
N ARG A 195 -5.60 13.56 -6.43
CA ARG A 195 -5.67 12.60 -5.31
C ARG A 195 -4.72 11.45 -5.53
N ASN A 196 -4.33 10.79 -4.44
CA ASN A 196 -3.61 9.52 -4.50
C ASN A 196 -4.20 8.49 -3.54
N SER A 197 -3.83 7.22 -3.74
CA SER A 197 -4.34 6.11 -2.93
C SER A 197 -3.28 5.04 -2.77
N GLY A 198 -3.20 4.45 -1.58
CA GLY A 198 -2.43 3.22 -1.32
C GLY A 198 -3.02 1.96 -1.98
N SER A 199 -4.17 2.07 -2.66
CA SER A 199 -4.83 1.00 -3.40
C SER A 199 -5.17 1.43 -4.82
N ASP A 200 -4.70 0.68 -5.81
CA ASP A 200 -5.01 0.87 -7.23
C ASP A 200 -6.51 0.74 -7.52
N GLU A 201 -7.17 -0.27 -6.94
CA GLU A 201 -8.60 -0.53 -7.11
C GLU A 201 -9.43 0.65 -6.58
N TYR A 202 -9.11 1.13 -5.37
CA TYR A 202 -9.84 2.26 -4.78
C TYR A 202 -9.64 3.56 -5.58
N LEU A 203 -8.47 3.76 -6.19
CA LEU A 203 -8.23 4.90 -7.05
C LEU A 203 -9.09 4.86 -8.32
N ILE A 204 -9.33 3.67 -8.87
CA ILE A 204 -10.22 3.44 -10.02
C ILE A 204 -11.68 3.74 -9.63
N ASP A 205 -12.10 3.38 -8.42
CA ASP A 205 -13.42 3.75 -7.89
C ASP A 205 -13.57 5.27 -7.78
N ILE A 206 -12.57 5.96 -7.22
CA ILE A 206 -12.54 7.44 -7.15
C ILE A 206 -12.66 8.05 -8.55
N PHE A 207 -11.93 7.54 -9.54
CA PHE A 207 -12.04 8.01 -10.92
C PHE A 207 -13.46 7.79 -11.49
N SER A 208 -14.03 6.62 -11.20
CA SER A 208 -15.35 6.22 -11.67
C SER A 208 -16.47 7.04 -11.04
N GLU A 209 -16.35 7.44 -9.78
CA GLU A 209 -17.39 8.22 -9.10
C GLU A 209 -17.22 9.74 -9.29
N GLY A 210 -15.99 10.18 -9.54
CA GLY A 210 -15.64 11.60 -9.67
C GLY A 210 -15.64 12.13 -11.10
N ASP A 211 -15.34 13.43 -11.18
CA ASP A 211 -15.08 14.13 -12.44
C ASP A 211 -13.58 14.47 -12.55
N TYR A 212 -12.80 13.47 -12.95
CA TYR A 212 -11.37 13.59 -13.18
C TYR A 212 -11.06 13.36 -14.66
N ASP A 213 -10.04 14.06 -15.16
CA ASP A 213 -9.72 14.02 -16.60
C ASP A 213 -8.72 12.93 -16.96
N ALA A 214 -7.89 12.52 -16.01
CA ALA A 214 -6.82 11.56 -16.23
C ALA A 214 -6.49 10.75 -14.98
N LEU A 215 -5.88 9.60 -15.19
CA LEU A 215 -5.31 8.76 -14.14
C LEU A 215 -4.10 7.98 -14.65
N VAL A 216 -3.19 7.65 -13.73
CA VAL A 216 -2.08 6.73 -13.97
C VAL A 216 -2.42 5.39 -13.34
N ASN A 217 -2.27 4.28 -14.06
CA ASN A 217 -2.39 2.94 -13.49
C ASN A 217 -1.78 1.90 -14.45
N TYR A 218 -1.86 0.62 -14.07
CA TYR A 218 -1.60 -0.51 -14.94
C TYR A 218 -2.51 -0.51 -16.17
N GLU A 219 -1.95 -0.84 -17.33
CA GLU A 219 -2.67 -0.99 -18.58
C GLU A 219 -3.89 -1.91 -18.44
N SER A 220 -3.75 -3.08 -17.81
CA SER A 220 -4.87 -4.03 -17.66
C SER A 220 -6.05 -3.40 -16.91
N SER A 221 -5.78 -2.69 -15.82
CA SER A 221 -6.80 -2.05 -15.00
C SER A 221 -7.47 -0.88 -15.74
N LEU A 222 -6.70 -0.16 -16.56
CA LEU A 222 -7.23 0.92 -17.41
C LEU A 222 -8.08 0.39 -18.56
N ILE A 223 -7.71 -0.75 -19.16
CA ILE A 223 -8.53 -1.44 -20.16
C ILE A 223 -9.89 -1.82 -19.55
N GLU A 224 -9.88 -2.43 -18.37
CA GLU A 224 -11.10 -2.81 -17.67
C GLU A 224 -11.97 -1.58 -17.35
N LEU A 225 -11.38 -0.55 -16.73
CA LEU A 225 -12.06 0.70 -16.43
C LEU A 225 -12.69 1.31 -17.68
N ASN A 226 -11.95 1.41 -18.78
CA ASN A 226 -12.46 1.99 -20.02
C ASN A 226 -13.64 1.18 -20.59
N SER A 227 -13.58 -0.15 -20.51
CA SER A 227 -14.69 -1.03 -20.88
C SER A 227 -15.94 -0.75 -20.04
N GLN A 228 -15.79 -0.59 -18.72
CA GLN A 228 -16.89 -0.24 -17.82
C GLN A 228 -17.47 1.15 -18.11
N LEU A 229 -16.63 2.16 -18.35
CA LEU A 229 -17.05 3.52 -18.72
C LEU A 229 -17.92 3.50 -19.99
N ILE A 230 -17.45 2.84 -21.04
CA ILE A 230 -18.18 2.74 -22.32
C ILE A 230 -19.53 2.01 -22.13
N LYS A 231 -19.53 0.90 -21.39
CA LYS A 231 -20.76 0.16 -21.07
C LYS A 231 -21.79 1.03 -20.34
N ASN A 232 -21.31 1.96 -19.51
CA ASN A 232 -22.12 2.91 -18.77
C ASN A 232 -22.39 4.22 -19.54
N ASN A 233 -22.14 4.26 -20.85
CA ASN A 233 -22.29 5.44 -21.73
C ASN A 233 -21.52 6.67 -21.24
N ARG A 234 -20.38 6.46 -20.58
CA ARG A 234 -19.45 7.51 -20.19
C ARG A 234 -18.38 7.68 -21.26
N GLU A 235 -17.72 8.83 -21.22
CA GLU A 235 -16.66 9.16 -22.16
C GLU A 235 -15.53 8.12 -22.08
N PRO A 236 -15.06 7.60 -23.23
CA PRO A 236 -13.95 6.67 -23.26
C PRO A 236 -12.62 7.35 -22.93
N LEU A 237 -11.66 6.52 -22.54
CA LEU A 237 -10.28 6.90 -22.26
C LEU A 237 -9.38 6.65 -23.47
N ARG A 238 -8.36 7.49 -23.59
CA ARG A 238 -7.20 7.35 -24.49
C ARG A 238 -5.97 7.09 -23.66
N PHE A 239 -5.18 6.10 -24.05
CA PHE A 239 -4.00 5.67 -23.34
C PHE A 239 -2.75 6.30 -23.93
N ILE A 240 -1.88 6.80 -23.06
CA ILE A 240 -0.62 7.45 -23.38
C ILE A 240 0.50 6.60 -22.80
N TYR A 241 1.33 6.10 -23.70
CA TYR A 241 2.60 5.45 -23.42
C TYR A 241 3.66 6.49 -23.73
N PRO A 242 4.28 7.16 -22.74
CA PRO A 242 5.28 8.18 -23.03
C PRO A 242 6.36 7.62 -23.95
N SER A 243 6.57 8.26 -25.10
CA SER A 243 7.46 7.71 -26.14
C SER A 243 8.93 7.73 -25.72
N ASP A 244 9.26 8.50 -24.70
CA ASP A 244 10.58 8.62 -24.08
C ASP A 244 10.82 7.63 -22.95
N GLY A 245 9.82 6.87 -22.50
CA GLY A 245 10.04 5.77 -21.54
C GLY A 245 8.78 5.33 -20.80
N VAL A 246 8.62 4.01 -20.64
CA VAL A 246 7.50 3.42 -19.90
C VAL A 246 8.03 2.50 -18.82
N SER A 247 7.47 2.58 -17.62
CA SER A 247 7.74 1.63 -16.56
C SER A 247 6.87 0.38 -16.74
N VAL A 248 7.49 -0.77 -16.56
CA VAL A 248 6.87 -2.08 -16.79
C VAL A 248 6.99 -2.93 -15.54
N SER A 249 5.89 -3.61 -15.20
CA SER A 249 5.82 -4.61 -14.14
C SER A 249 5.73 -6.01 -14.73
N ASP A 250 6.59 -6.91 -14.29
CA ASP A 250 6.79 -8.23 -14.87
C ASP A 250 6.25 -9.40 -14.04
N SER A 251 5.54 -9.11 -12.93
CA SER A 251 4.82 -10.06 -12.09
C SER A 251 5.58 -11.40 -11.88
N PRO A 252 6.79 -11.38 -11.32
CA PRO A 252 7.62 -12.58 -11.24
C PRO A 252 7.12 -13.55 -10.17
N PHE A 253 7.06 -14.83 -10.53
CA PHE A 253 6.78 -15.93 -9.62
C PHE A 253 8.06 -16.73 -9.36
N ALA A 254 8.49 -16.79 -8.10
CA ALA A 254 9.76 -17.37 -7.67
C ALA A 254 9.57 -18.32 -6.48
N TYR A 255 10.42 -19.35 -6.41
CA TYR A 255 10.43 -20.33 -5.33
C TYR A 255 11.27 -19.85 -4.15
N ILE A 256 10.81 -20.05 -2.92
CA ILE A 256 11.61 -19.87 -1.70
C ILE A 256 12.25 -21.21 -1.33
N ASP A 257 13.57 -21.26 -1.39
CA ASP A 257 14.33 -22.48 -1.10
C ASP A 257 14.46 -22.71 0.40
N ASN A 258 13.53 -23.51 0.93
CA ASN A 258 13.56 -24.03 2.29
C ASN A 258 14.11 -25.48 2.35
N ASN A 259 14.83 -25.94 1.31
CA ASN A 259 15.34 -27.30 1.15
C ASN A 259 14.25 -28.39 1.18
N ASP A 260 13.03 -28.08 0.71
CA ASP A 260 11.92 -29.03 0.62
C ASP A 260 11.63 -29.42 -0.84
N ASN A 261 12.06 -30.62 -1.22
CA ASN A 261 11.87 -31.12 -2.59
C ASN A 261 10.38 -31.31 -2.96
N LYS A 262 9.49 -31.59 -1.99
CA LYS A 262 8.06 -31.74 -2.28
C LYS A 262 7.44 -30.39 -2.61
N LYS A 263 7.80 -29.34 -1.86
CA LYS A 263 7.36 -27.97 -2.16
C LYS A 263 7.91 -27.49 -3.49
N LEU A 264 9.17 -27.82 -3.83
CA LEU A 264 9.73 -27.52 -5.15
C LEU A 264 8.94 -28.19 -6.30
N GLU A 265 8.52 -29.44 -6.14
CA GLU A 265 7.66 -30.11 -7.14
C GLU A 265 6.30 -29.43 -7.30
N ILE A 266 5.67 -29.01 -6.19
CA ILE A 266 4.42 -28.25 -6.21
C ILE A 266 4.63 -26.89 -6.92
N PHE A 267 5.66 -26.15 -6.56
CA PHE A 267 6.02 -24.88 -7.20
C PHE A 267 6.17 -25.03 -8.71
N ASN A 268 6.90 -26.05 -9.17
CA ASN A 268 7.11 -26.29 -10.59
C ASN A 268 5.78 -26.56 -11.33
N LYS A 269 4.83 -27.27 -10.72
CA LYS A 269 3.49 -27.47 -11.29
C LYS A 269 2.72 -26.15 -11.40
N LEU A 270 2.70 -25.35 -10.33
CA LEU A 270 2.03 -24.05 -10.29
C LEU A 270 2.62 -23.08 -11.33
N GLN A 271 3.95 -22.97 -11.38
CA GLN A 271 4.63 -22.11 -12.36
C GLN A 271 4.40 -22.59 -13.80
N SER A 272 4.42 -23.90 -14.05
CA SER A 272 4.15 -24.45 -15.39
C SER A 272 2.72 -24.17 -15.85
N PHE A 273 1.76 -24.21 -14.92
CA PHE A 273 0.38 -23.83 -15.20
C PHE A 273 0.26 -22.34 -15.55
N LEU A 274 0.90 -21.46 -14.76
CA LEU A 274 0.91 -20.01 -15.04
C LEU A 274 1.54 -19.67 -16.39
N LEU A 275 2.55 -20.43 -16.82
CA LEU A 275 3.23 -20.25 -18.10
C LEU A 275 2.65 -21.07 -19.26
N SER A 276 1.57 -21.82 -19.02
CA SER A 276 0.92 -22.61 -20.08
C SER A 276 0.26 -21.69 -21.11
N ALA A 277 0.17 -22.15 -22.36
CA ALA A 277 -0.42 -21.37 -23.45
C ALA A 277 -1.86 -20.92 -23.13
N ASP A 278 -2.67 -21.80 -22.55
CA ASP A 278 -4.06 -21.51 -22.18
C ASP A 278 -4.13 -20.42 -21.10
N THR A 279 -3.26 -20.49 -20.07
CA THR A 279 -3.19 -19.47 -19.03
C THR A 279 -2.69 -18.14 -19.59
N GLN A 280 -1.66 -18.14 -20.42
CA GLN A 280 -1.14 -16.93 -21.05
C GLN A 280 -2.20 -16.27 -21.94
N GLN A 281 -3.01 -17.04 -22.68
CA GLN A 281 -4.15 -16.52 -23.44
C GLN A 281 -5.21 -15.91 -22.51
N ARG A 282 -5.49 -16.53 -21.36
CA ARG A 282 -6.41 -15.98 -20.34
C ARG A 282 -5.87 -14.67 -19.76
N LEU A 283 -4.57 -14.56 -19.51
CA LEU A 283 -3.93 -13.31 -19.07
C LEU A 283 -4.08 -12.20 -20.13
N GLU A 284 -3.85 -12.51 -21.41
CA GLU A 284 -4.13 -11.57 -22.50
C GLU A 284 -5.60 -11.14 -22.55
N SER A 285 -6.55 -12.05 -22.30
CA SER A 285 -7.98 -11.68 -22.22
C SER A 285 -8.32 -10.76 -21.04
N MET A 286 -7.47 -10.74 -20.01
CA MET A 286 -7.56 -9.83 -18.86
C MET A 286 -6.77 -8.53 -19.08
N GLY A 287 -6.27 -8.27 -20.29
CA GLY A 287 -5.52 -7.05 -20.61
C GLY A 287 -4.07 -7.06 -20.13
N ARG A 288 -3.54 -8.22 -19.71
CA ARG A 288 -2.13 -8.37 -19.32
C ARG A 288 -1.31 -8.86 -20.51
N ARG A 289 -0.17 -8.23 -20.78
CA ARG A 289 0.75 -8.70 -21.83
C ARG A 289 1.53 -9.92 -21.33
N THR A 290 1.97 -10.79 -22.23
CA THR A 290 2.63 -12.08 -21.90
C THR A 290 4.08 -12.15 -22.37
N THR A 291 4.52 -11.14 -23.11
CA THR A 291 5.90 -11.03 -23.61
C THR A 291 6.52 -9.70 -23.19
N TYR A 292 7.81 -9.70 -22.82
CA TYR A 292 8.56 -8.48 -22.49
C TYR A 292 8.65 -7.48 -23.66
N GLY A 293 8.54 -7.97 -24.90
CA GLY A 293 8.46 -7.11 -26.08
C GLY A 293 7.13 -6.36 -26.19
N GLY A 294 6.14 -6.70 -25.37
CA GLY A 294 4.83 -6.08 -25.36
C GLY A 294 3.92 -6.55 -26.49
N LEU A 295 4.30 -7.54 -27.30
CA LEU A 295 3.41 -8.00 -28.37
C LEU A 295 2.20 -8.73 -27.78
N VAL A 296 1.01 -8.42 -28.31
CA VAL A 296 -0.28 -8.98 -27.91
C VAL A 296 -1.10 -9.36 -29.14
N SER A 297 -1.97 -10.37 -28.98
CA SER A 297 -2.74 -10.92 -30.10
C SER A 297 -4.25 -10.62 -30.05
N ASN A 298 -4.75 -10.21 -28.87
CA ASN A 298 -6.18 -9.99 -28.64
C ASN A 298 -6.64 -8.57 -29.01
N ASP A 299 -7.09 -8.39 -30.25
CA ASP A 299 -7.57 -7.09 -30.78
C ASP A 299 -8.84 -6.55 -30.09
N GLU A 300 -9.64 -7.41 -29.45
CA GLU A 300 -10.85 -6.98 -28.73
C GLU A 300 -10.51 -6.28 -27.41
N VAL A 301 -9.45 -6.74 -26.76
CA VAL A 301 -8.96 -6.20 -25.49
C VAL A 301 -7.99 -5.04 -25.74
N PHE A 302 -7.01 -5.22 -26.63
CA PHE A 302 -5.96 -4.26 -26.93
C PHE A 302 -6.29 -3.40 -28.16
N LYS A 303 -7.32 -2.55 -28.03
CA LYS A 303 -7.83 -1.73 -29.14
C LYS A 303 -6.92 -0.56 -29.49
N GLU A 304 -6.38 -0.56 -30.71
CA GLU A 304 -5.61 0.58 -31.28
C GLU A 304 -6.39 1.89 -31.28
N SER A 305 -7.73 1.83 -31.38
CA SER A 305 -8.62 2.99 -31.32
C SER A 305 -8.60 3.71 -29.97
N TYR A 306 -8.03 3.12 -28.92
CA TYR A 306 -7.84 3.77 -27.62
C TYR A 306 -6.40 4.27 -27.44
N GLY A 307 -5.51 4.07 -28.41
CA GLY A 307 -4.09 4.44 -28.31
C GLY A 307 -3.17 3.29 -27.89
N ILE A 308 -3.70 2.08 -27.69
CA ILE A 308 -2.89 0.90 -27.39
C ILE A 308 -2.09 0.51 -28.62
N ASP A 309 -0.76 0.52 -28.51
CA ASP A 309 0.10 -0.06 -29.54
C ASP A 309 0.39 -1.53 -29.23
N LYS A 310 -0.04 -2.40 -30.14
CA LYS A 310 0.14 -3.85 -30.05
C LYS A 310 1.43 -4.35 -30.71
N ASN A 311 2.02 -3.53 -31.58
CA ASN A 311 3.15 -3.89 -32.44
C ASN A 311 4.42 -3.12 -32.12
N ALA A 312 4.31 -1.97 -31.45
CA ALA A 312 5.46 -1.25 -30.95
C ALA A 312 6.02 -1.98 -29.72
N TYR A 313 7.33 -2.19 -29.75
CA TYR A 313 8.06 -2.53 -28.53
C TYR A 313 7.80 -1.42 -27.52
N LEU A 314 7.38 -1.80 -26.32
CA LEU A 314 7.49 -0.91 -25.18
C LEU A 314 8.95 -0.46 -25.11
N SER A 315 9.18 0.79 -24.75
CA SER A 315 10.51 1.29 -24.43
C SER A 315 10.67 1.23 -22.91
N PRO A 316 10.90 0.03 -22.32
CA PRO A 316 10.97 -0.10 -20.89
C PRO A 316 12.18 0.67 -20.38
N ILE A 317 11.96 1.46 -19.34
CA ILE A 317 13.08 2.04 -18.61
C ILE A 317 13.89 0.93 -17.93
N LYS A 318 15.19 1.14 -17.78
CA LYS A 318 16.03 0.26 -16.97
C LYS A 318 15.96 0.72 -15.52
N TYR A 319 15.35 -0.10 -14.67
CA TYR A 319 15.27 0.18 -13.24
C TYR A 319 16.68 0.32 -12.62
N PRO A 320 16.87 1.31 -11.72
CA PRO A 320 18.15 1.52 -11.06
C PRO A 320 18.35 0.54 -9.90
N ALA A 321 19.54 0.55 -9.30
CA ALA A 321 19.85 -0.32 -8.18
C ALA A 321 18.99 0.02 -6.93
N SER A 322 18.74 -0.97 -6.07
CA SER A 322 17.94 -0.83 -4.84
C SER A 322 18.28 0.42 -3.99
N PRO A 323 19.56 0.78 -3.75
CA PRO A 323 19.89 2.01 -3.01
C PRO A 323 19.40 3.29 -3.70
N VAL A 324 19.51 3.38 -5.03
CA VAL A 324 19.05 4.54 -5.81
C VAL A 324 17.52 4.62 -5.77
N ILE A 325 16.82 3.49 -5.83
CA ILE A 325 15.34 3.46 -5.67
C ILE A 325 14.96 3.97 -4.29
N LYS A 326 15.62 3.50 -3.22
CA LYS A 326 15.36 3.99 -1.86
C LYS A 326 15.61 5.49 -1.74
N SER A 327 16.71 6.00 -2.29
CA SER A 327 17.02 7.43 -2.34
C SER A 327 15.96 8.22 -3.12
N ALA A 328 15.49 7.69 -4.25
CA ALA A 328 14.42 8.29 -5.04
C ALA A 328 13.08 8.34 -4.28
N LEU A 329 12.68 7.26 -3.61
CA LEU A 329 11.45 7.22 -2.83
C LEU A 329 11.52 8.17 -1.62
N ASN A 330 12.69 8.30 -0.97
CA ASN A 330 12.89 9.29 0.09
C ASN A 330 12.74 10.72 -0.44
N LEU A 331 13.35 11.00 -1.60
CA LEU A 331 13.21 12.29 -2.26
C LEU A 331 11.74 12.64 -2.53
N TYR A 332 10.92 11.65 -2.94
CA TYR A 332 9.49 11.85 -3.11
C TYR A 332 8.77 12.24 -1.82
N GLN A 333 9.04 11.52 -0.72
CA GLN A 333 8.44 11.79 0.59
C GLN A 333 8.82 13.18 1.12
N ASP A 334 10.03 13.62 0.82
CA ASP A 334 10.57 14.87 1.35
C ASP A 334 10.14 16.09 0.53
N LEU A 335 10.07 15.97 -0.81
CA LEU A 335 9.94 17.13 -1.70
C LEU A 335 8.68 17.17 -2.57
N PHE A 336 8.12 16.02 -2.97
CA PHE A 336 7.16 15.98 -4.08
C PHE A 336 5.74 15.66 -3.67
N ARG A 337 5.53 14.87 -2.62
CA ARG A 337 4.18 14.60 -2.15
C ARG A 337 3.51 15.88 -1.64
N LYS A 338 2.19 15.90 -1.71
CA LYS A 338 1.38 16.92 -1.05
C LYS A 338 1.68 16.89 0.46
N PRO A 339 1.99 18.03 1.09
CA PRO A 339 2.25 18.06 2.53
C PRO A 339 0.99 17.72 3.30
N SER A 340 1.16 17.21 4.53
CA SER A 340 0.07 16.80 5.40
C SER A 340 -0.04 17.71 6.62
N ALA A 341 -1.26 18.03 7.01
CA ALA A 341 -1.61 18.57 8.31
C ALA A 341 -2.29 17.45 9.12
N VAL A 342 -1.59 16.94 10.13
CA VAL A 342 -2.04 15.82 10.95
C VAL A 342 -2.17 16.23 12.41
N VAL A 343 -3.24 15.77 13.06
CA VAL A 343 -3.43 15.91 14.50
C VAL A 343 -3.46 14.53 15.14
N PHE A 344 -2.53 14.28 16.07
CA PHE A 344 -2.47 13.08 16.88
C PHE A 344 -3.23 13.27 18.19
N CYS A 345 -4.35 12.57 18.35
CA CYS A 345 -5.10 12.50 19.59
C CYS A 345 -4.63 11.27 20.37
N LEU A 346 -3.93 11.49 21.48
CA LEU A 346 -3.24 10.43 22.22
C LEU A 346 -3.95 10.16 23.55
N ASP A 347 -4.41 8.94 23.76
CA ASP A 347 -5.06 8.56 25.01
C ASP A 347 -4.03 8.39 26.14
N TYR A 348 -4.25 9.14 27.21
CA TYR A 348 -3.51 9.10 28.48
C TYR A 348 -4.51 9.01 29.64
N SER A 349 -5.62 8.31 29.43
CA SER A 349 -6.54 7.90 30.48
C SER A 349 -5.91 6.85 31.40
N GLY A 350 -6.58 6.52 32.51
CA GLY A 350 -6.06 5.56 33.48
C GLY A 350 -5.92 4.12 32.96
N SER A 351 -6.67 3.72 31.93
CA SER A 351 -6.54 2.37 31.32
C SER A 351 -5.20 2.19 30.61
N MET A 352 -4.67 3.26 30.02
CA MET A 352 -3.38 3.27 29.33
C MET A 352 -2.18 3.07 30.26
N TYR A 353 -2.36 3.04 31.59
CA TYR A 353 -1.24 2.90 32.52
C TYR A 353 -0.47 1.59 32.31
N GLY A 354 0.86 1.69 32.19
CA GLY A 354 1.74 0.55 31.94
C GLY A 354 1.93 0.30 30.45
N GLU A 355 1.69 -0.93 30.00
CA GLU A 355 2.04 -1.40 28.65
C GLU A 355 1.40 -0.56 27.53
N GLY A 356 0.13 -0.14 27.67
CA GLY A 356 -0.55 0.68 26.66
C GLY A 356 0.15 2.01 26.39
N ASN A 357 0.56 2.71 27.46
CA ASN A 357 1.30 3.96 27.35
C ASN A 357 2.72 3.75 26.82
N GLU A 358 3.42 2.70 27.26
CA GLU A 358 4.76 2.36 26.74
C GLU A 358 4.73 2.10 25.22
N GLN A 359 3.72 1.35 24.76
CA GLN A 359 3.48 1.10 23.34
C GLN A 359 3.19 2.40 22.57
N LEU A 360 2.29 3.25 23.09
CA LEU A 360 1.95 4.54 22.47
C LEU A 360 3.16 5.48 22.38
N VAL A 361 3.96 5.59 23.45
CA VAL A 361 5.15 6.45 23.48
C VAL A 361 6.21 5.94 22.49
N THR A 362 6.44 4.63 22.47
CA THR A 362 7.39 4.00 21.52
C THR A 362 6.94 4.20 20.07
N ALA A 363 5.63 4.04 19.82
CA ALA A 363 5.01 4.31 18.54
C ALA A 363 5.28 5.75 18.09
N MET A 364 4.93 6.73 18.93
CA MET A 364 5.09 8.14 18.60
C MET A 364 6.55 8.55 18.40
N GLU A 365 7.50 7.96 19.15
CA GLU A 365 8.93 8.17 18.90
C GLU A 365 9.34 7.67 17.50
N LYS A 366 8.92 6.45 17.11
CA LYS A 366 9.22 5.87 15.79
C LYS A 366 8.60 6.69 14.65
N ILE A 367 7.41 7.25 14.84
CA ILE A 367 6.66 8.03 13.83
C ILE A 367 7.20 9.46 13.70
N LEU A 368 7.50 10.11 14.81
CA LEU A 368 7.92 11.52 14.83
C LEU A 368 9.43 11.68 14.62
N ASP A 369 10.26 10.70 14.97
CA ASP A 369 11.68 10.75 14.64
C ASP A 369 11.89 10.51 13.14
N HIS A 370 12.37 11.54 12.44
CA HIS A 370 12.54 11.51 10.99
C HIS A 370 13.41 10.34 10.51
N LYS A 371 14.49 10.03 11.23
CA LYS A 371 15.43 8.98 10.82
C LYS A 371 14.78 7.61 10.99
N LEU A 372 14.17 7.35 12.14
CA LEU A 372 13.47 6.10 12.39
C LEU A 372 12.30 5.91 11.43
N ALA A 373 11.49 6.95 11.19
CA ALA A 373 10.36 6.90 10.27
C ALA A 373 10.78 6.65 8.80
N SER A 374 11.94 7.17 8.38
CA SER A 374 12.47 6.99 7.01
C SER A 374 12.89 5.55 6.69
N GLU A 375 13.10 4.71 7.69
CA GLU A 375 13.36 3.28 7.48
C GLU A 375 12.16 2.57 6.85
N ASP A 376 10.95 3.06 7.14
CA ASP A 376 9.66 2.50 6.75
C ASP A 376 8.91 3.39 5.74
N MET A 377 9.56 4.43 5.21
CA MET A 377 8.98 5.40 4.26
C MET A 377 7.77 6.19 4.80
N ILE A 378 7.67 6.38 6.12
CA ILE A 378 6.54 7.09 6.76
C ILE A 378 6.91 8.47 7.30
N GLN A 379 8.12 8.95 7.03
CA GLN A 379 8.61 10.22 7.57
C GLN A 379 7.74 11.43 7.18
N PHE A 380 7.74 12.42 8.07
CA PHE A 380 7.22 13.75 7.78
C PHE A 380 8.28 14.59 7.09
N SER A 381 7.86 15.48 6.19
CA SER A 381 8.74 16.43 5.51
C SER A 381 8.71 17.78 6.20
N GLU A 382 9.64 18.67 5.85
CA GLU A 382 9.73 20.02 6.45
C GLU A 382 8.41 20.81 6.34
N LYS A 383 7.64 20.58 5.28
CA LYS A 383 6.37 21.29 5.02
C LYS A 383 5.18 20.74 5.77
N ASP A 384 5.29 19.54 6.34
CA ASP A 384 4.20 18.94 7.11
C ASP A 384 3.93 19.70 8.40
N LYS A 385 2.69 19.60 8.87
CA LYS A 385 2.18 20.26 10.07
C LYS A 385 1.68 19.20 11.01
N ILE A 386 2.33 19.09 12.16
CA ILE A 386 2.08 18.05 13.15
C ILE A 386 1.57 18.73 14.41
N PHE A 387 0.41 18.28 14.87
CA PHE A 387 -0.19 18.67 16.14
C PHE A 387 -0.38 17.45 17.02
N VAL A 388 -0.25 17.63 18.33
CA VAL A 388 -0.44 16.56 19.32
C VAL A 388 -1.37 17.05 20.41
N ILE A 389 -2.37 16.22 20.72
CA ILE A 389 -3.40 16.45 21.71
C ILE A 389 -3.50 15.21 22.61
N PRO A 390 -2.76 15.14 23.72
CA PRO A 390 -2.98 14.08 24.70
C PRO A 390 -4.23 14.39 25.51
N PHE A 391 -5.02 13.36 25.80
CA PHE A 391 -6.29 13.51 26.49
C PHE A 391 -6.50 12.42 27.55
N ALA A 392 -7.47 12.66 28.42
CA ALA A 392 -8.04 11.66 29.31
C ALA A 392 -9.55 11.97 29.40
N ARG A 393 -10.05 12.43 30.54
CA ARG A 393 -11.41 13.01 30.63
C ARG A 393 -11.50 14.39 29.98
N ASN A 394 -10.39 15.12 29.99
CA ASN A 394 -10.25 16.40 29.32
C ASN A 394 -8.92 16.40 28.56
N LEU A 395 -8.73 17.37 27.67
CA LEU A 395 -7.43 17.63 27.04
C LEU A 395 -6.35 17.93 28.10
N LYS A 396 -5.18 17.30 27.99
CA LYS A 396 -4.02 17.56 28.87
C LYS A 396 -3.25 18.78 28.38
N TRP A 397 -2.98 18.83 27.08
CA TRP A 397 -2.38 19.96 26.39
C TRP A 397 -2.58 19.84 24.87
N VAL A 398 -2.32 20.95 24.17
CA VAL A 398 -2.28 21.02 22.71
C VAL A 398 -0.96 21.67 22.33
N ASP A 399 -0.21 21.05 21.43
CA ASP A 399 1.07 21.58 20.95
C ASP A 399 1.33 21.17 19.50
N SER A 400 2.28 21.83 18.85
CA SER A 400 2.62 21.60 17.44
C SER A 400 4.12 21.64 17.20
N ALA A 401 4.57 20.89 16.20
CA ALA A 401 5.96 20.95 15.73
C ALA A 401 6.21 22.26 14.94
N ILE A 402 7.44 22.77 15.00
CA ILE A 402 7.85 23.94 14.20
C ILE A 402 7.84 23.57 12.71
N SER A 403 8.34 22.39 12.39
CA SER A 403 8.29 21.74 11.08
C SER A 403 8.08 20.24 11.26
N GLY A 404 7.70 19.53 10.19
CA GLY A 404 7.55 18.07 10.27
C GLY A 404 8.84 17.31 10.60
N THR A 405 10.01 17.95 10.47
CA THR A 405 11.31 17.35 10.81
C THR A 405 11.85 17.76 12.18
N ASP A 406 11.26 18.77 12.83
CA ASP A 406 11.67 19.27 14.16
C ASP A 406 10.62 18.91 15.22
N THR A 407 10.67 17.65 15.66
CA THR A 407 9.68 17.01 16.53
C THR A 407 10.22 16.62 17.90
N ALA A 408 11.51 16.86 18.18
CA ALA A 408 12.17 16.42 19.40
C ALA A 408 11.49 16.96 20.67
N GLY A 409 11.02 18.22 20.63
CA GLY A 409 10.25 18.83 21.72
C GLY A 409 8.92 18.13 21.97
N LEU A 410 8.18 17.77 20.92
CA LEU A 410 6.95 16.99 21.03
C LEU A 410 7.22 15.60 21.61
N ILE A 411 8.25 14.90 21.10
CA ILE A 411 8.62 13.55 21.58
C ILE A 411 8.93 13.60 23.09
N SER A 412 9.70 14.57 23.57
CA SER A 412 9.99 14.73 25.00
C SER A 412 8.71 14.94 25.80
N ARG A 413 7.83 15.84 25.35
CA ARG A 413 6.59 16.17 26.07
C ARG A 413 5.60 15.00 26.10
N ILE A 414 5.55 14.19 25.04
CA ILE A 414 4.79 12.94 24.98
C ILE A 414 5.31 11.95 26.03
N LYS A 415 6.65 11.78 26.13
CA LYS A 415 7.30 10.91 27.13
C LYS A 415 7.02 11.36 28.57
N ASP A 416 6.97 12.67 28.80
CA ASP A 416 6.78 13.25 30.14
C ASP A 416 5.30 13.31 30.59
N THR A 417 4.35 12.99 29.71
CA THR A 417 2.92 13.03 30.04
C THR A 417 2.51 11.74 30.74
N GLU A 418 1.88 11.83 31.92
CA GLU A 418 1.45 10.63 32.67
C GLU A 418 0.00 10.21 32.36
N PRO A 419 -0.28 8.91 32.23
CA PRO A 419 -1.64 8.40 32.07
C PRO A 419 -2.43 8.43 33.39
N MET A 420 -3.57 9.10 33.40
CA MET A 420 -4.47 9.17 34.57
C MET A 420 -5.87 9.68 34.22
N GLY A 421 -6.88 9.23 34.97
CA GLY A 421 -8.25 9.73 34.89
C GLY A 421 -9.20 8.84 34.06
N GLY A 422 -10.38 9.37 33.74
CA GLY A 422 -11.32 8.73 32.80
C GLY A 422 -10.95 9.01 31.34
N THR A 423 -11.81 8.59 30.41
CA THR A 423 -11.57 8.67 28.96
C THR A 423 -12.72 9.39 28.25
N ASP A 424 -12.39 10.36 27.39
CA ASP A 424 -13.27 11.02 26.42
C ASP A 424 -12.52 11.15 25.08
N ILE A 425 -12.85 10.28 24.13
CA ILE A 425 -12.25 10.22 22.79
C ILE A 425 -12.89 11.22 21.82
N TYR A 426 -13.99 11.88 22.19
CA TYR A 426 -14.74 12.75 21.28
C TYR A 426 -14.24 14.20 21.34
N GLU A 427 -14.04 14.75 22.53
CA GLU A 427 -13.47 16.10 22.73
C GLU A 427 -12.16 16.33 21.94
N PRO A 428 -11.14 15.45 22.00
CA PRO A 428 -9.90 15.66 21.25
C PRO A 428 -10.10 15.64 19.73
N VAL A 429 -11.00 14.80 19.21
CA VAL A 429 -11.30 14.71 17.77
C VAL A 429 -11.99 16.00 17.28
N GLU A 430 -12.95 16.54 18.04
CA GLU A 430 -13.59 17.80 17.70
C GLU A 430 -12.62 18.99 17.74
N HIS A 431 -11.72 19.01 18.73
CA HIS A 431 -10.67 20.02 18.82
C HIS A 431 -9.68 19.91 17.65
N ALA A 432 -9.25 18.70 17.32
CA ALA A 432 -8.40 18.41 16.17
C ALA A 432 -9.02 18.88 14.85
N ALA A 433 -10.32 18.61 14.65
CA ALA A 433 -11.03 19.05 13.48
C ALA A 433 -11.12 20.58 13.38
N THR A 434 -11.18 21.28 14.52
CA THR A 434 -11.13 22.74 14.57
C THR A 434 -9.77 23.29 14.12
N ILE A 435 -8.66 22.70 14.58
CA ILE A 435 -7.30 23.06 14.12
C ILE A 435 -7.17 22.87 12.61
N LEU A 436 -7.68 21.75 12.08
CA LEU A 436 -7.52 21.39 10.67
C LEU A 436 -8.42 22.21 9.70
N LYS A 437 -9.41 22.94 10.21
CA LYS A 437 -10.22 23.86 9.38
C LYS A 437 -9.39 24.99 8.78
N ASP A 438 -8.33 25.43 9.47
CA ASP A 438 -7.51 26.57 9.05
C ASP A 438 -6.51 26.22 7.93
N PHE A 439 -6.36 24.94 7.60
CA PHE A 439 -5.49 24.50 6.51
C PHE A 439 -6.24 24.46 5.18
N ASP A 440 -5.63 24.88 4.08
CA ASP A 440 -6.22 24.76 2.75
C ASP A 440 -6.16 23.29 2.29
N ALA A 441 -7.31 22.71 1.91
CA ALA A 441 -7.39 21.33 1.44
C ALA A 441 -6.76 21.14 0.05
N ASP A 442 -6.56 22.20 -0.74
CA ASP A 442 -5.82 22.13 -2.00
C ASP A 442 -4.31 22.06 -1.77
N VAL A 443 -3.83 22.60 -0.64
CA VAL A 443 -2.41 22.62 -0.28
C VAL A 443 -2.01 21.44 0.60
N TYR A 444 -2.85 21.10 1.58
CA TYR A 444 -2.57 20.09 2.60
C TYR A 444 -3.54 18.91 2.53
N THR A 445 -3.02 17.71 2.72
CA THR A 445 -3.86 16.57 3.12
C THR A 445 -4.13 16.67 4.62
N LYS A 446 -5.37 16.39 5.05
CA LYS A 446 -5.79 16.58 6.44
C LYS A 446 -6.17 15.25 7.03
N SER A 447 -5.69 14.94 8.22
CA SER A 447 -6.10 13.73 8.93
C SER A 447 -6.01 13.88 10.44
N ILE A 448 -6.85 13.13 11.13
CA ILE A 448 -6.82 12.99 12.59
C ILE A 448 -6.46 11.54 12.89
N VAL A 449 -5.48 11.32 13.75
CA VAL A 449 -5.10 9.98 14.20
C VAL A 449 -5.45 9.86 15.68
N LEU A 450 -6.43 9.01 16.00
CA LEU A 450 -6.87 8.73 17.37
C LEU A 450 -6.23 7.44 17.87
N MET A 451 -5.38 7.52 18.88
CA MET A 451 -4.66 6.39 19.46
C MET A 451 -5.18 6.11 20.87
N THR A 452 -5.86 4.99 21.08
CA THR A 452 -6.59 4.72 22.35
C THR A 452 -6.74 3.24 22.65
N ASP A 453 -6.80 2.89 23.94
CA ASP A 453 -7.15 1.56 24.44
C ASP A 453 -8.54 1.48 25.11
N GLY A 454 -9.24 2.61 25.22
CA GLY A 454 -10.38 2.78 26.11
C GLY A 454 -11.67 3.21 25.39
N GLU A 455 -12.80 2.77 25.92
CA GLU A 455 -14.12 3.27 25.51
C GLU A 455 -14.47 4.56 26.26
N SER A 456 -15.18 5.47 25.58
CA SER A 456 -15.73 6.68 26.20
C SER A 456 -17.16 6.48 26.66
N GLY A 457 -17.51 7.16 27.76
CA GLY A 457 -18.88 7.22 28.27
C GLY A 457 -19.72 8.18 27.44
N GLY A 458 -20.44 7.67 26.44
CA GLY A 458 -21.34 8.45 25.59
C GLY A 458 -21.31 7.96 24.14
N ASP A 459 -22.37 8.27 23.40
CA ASP A 459 -22.39 8.07 21.95
C ASP A 459 -21.83 9.31 21.27
N PHE A 460 -21.15 9.13 20.13
CA PHE A 460 -20.71 10.23 19.28
C PHE A 460 -21.92 10.97 18.69
N HIS A 461 -22.48 11.90 19.46
CA HIS A 461 -23.69 12.62 19.13
C HIS A 461 -23.34 14.00 18.57
N THR A 462 -22.99 14.02 17.28
CA THR A 462 -23.07 15.19 16.39
C THR A 462 -22.16 16.38 16.72
N VAL A 463 -21.09 16.54 15.93
CA VAL A 463 -20.61 17.86 15.51
C VAL A 463 -20.10 17.77 14.08
N THR A 464 -20.87 18.30 13.11
CA THR A 464 -20.54 18.50 11.68
C THR A 464 -19.98 17.30 10.90
N SER A 465 -20.50 17.04 9.69
CA SER A 465 -19.76 16.25 8.70
C SER A 465 -18.42 16.95 8.47
N TYR A 466 -17.37 16.46 9.13
CA TYR A 466 -16.01 16.89 8.85
C TYR A 466 -15.60 16.14 7.59
N ASP A 467 -15.20 16.86 6.55
CA ASP A 467 -14.56 16.26 5.38
C ASP A 467 -13.09 15.89 5.68
N ILE A 468 -12.82 15.47 6.92
CA ILE A 468 -11.51 15.14 7.46
C ILE A 468 -11.58 13.72 8.01
N PRO A 469 -10.78 12.77 7.48
CA PRO A 469 -10.75 11.40 7.96
C PRO A 469 -10.16 11.29 9.37
N VAL A 470 -10.83 10.51 10.22
CA VAL A 470 -10.33 10.10 11.53
C VAL A 470 -9.89 8.64 11.46
N PHE A 471 -8.60 8.40 11.61
CA PHE A 471 -8.02 7.06 11.66
C PHE A 471 -7.81 6.67 13.11
N SER A 472 -8.48 5.60 13.53
CA SER A 472 -8.36 5.09 14.89
C SER A 472 -7.33 3.96 14.95
N ILE A 473 -6.42 4.00 15.92
CA ILE A 473 -5.43 2.95 16.17
C ILE A 473 -5.66 2.42 17.57
N MET A 474 -6.02 1.13 17.63
CA MET A 474 -6.28 0.43 18.87
C MET A 474 -4.99 0.02 19.57
N PHE A 475 -4.94 0.27 20.88
CA PHE A 475 -3.96 -0.28 21.81
C PHE A 475 -4.66 -1.12 22.89
N GLY A 476 -3.91 -1.90 23.66
CA GLY A 476 -4.44 -2.62 24.83
C GLY A 476 -5.66 -3.51 24.55
N GLU A 477 -6.68 -3.45 25.40
CA GLU A 477 -7.92 -4.24 25.31
C GLU A 477 -9.08 -3.46 24.64
N ALA A 478 -8.77 -2.58 23.68
CA ALA A 478 -9.77 -1.75 23.02
C ALA A 478 -10.87 -2.57 22.32
N ASN A 479 -12.11 -2.05 22.39
CA ASN A 479 -13.25 -2.56 21.63
C ASN A 479 -13.42 -1.74 20.33
N PRO A 480 -13.42 -2.39 19.15
CA PRO A 480 -13.47 -1.68 17.86
C PRO A 480 -14.78 -0.92 17.63
N LYS A 481 -15.89 -1.28 18.29
CA LYS A 481 -17.23 -0.80 17.92
C LYS A 481 -17.36 0.73 17.91
N GLN A 482 -16.90 1.42 18.97
CA GLN A 482 -16.99 2.88 19.04
C GLN A 482 -16.06 3.56 18.01
N LEU A 483 -14.87 2.97 17.77
CA LEU A 483 -13.89 3.49 16.81
C LEU A 483 -14.34 3.29 15.36
N ASP A 484 -14.99 2.18 15.07
CA ASP A 484 -15.60 1.89 13.76
C ASP A 484 -16.75 2.86 13.46
N ASP A 485 -17.54 3.25 14.48
CA ASP A 485 -18.58 4.26 14.33
C ASP A 485 -17.99 5.64 13.99
N ILE A 486 -16.90 6.06 14.65
CA ILE A 486 -16.17 7.30 14.32
C ILE A 486 -15.60 7.24 12.89
N SER A 487 -14.92 6.14 12.55
CA SER A 487 -14.30 5.93 11.24
C SER A 487 -15.34 5.99 10.12
N ARG A 488 -16.48 5.31 10.29
CA ARG A 488 -17.58 5.30 9.32
C ARG A 488 -18.18 6.69 9.08
N LEU A 489 -18.27 7.51 10.12
CA LEU A 489 -18.82 8.87 10.01
C LEU A 489 -17.86 9.88 9.38
N THR A 490 -16.56 9.59 9.38
CA THR A 490 -15.51 10.53 8.94
C THR A 490 -14.78 10.08 7.67
N LYS A 491 -15.20 8.97 7.03
CA LYS A 491 -14.47 8.32 5.92
C LYS A 491 -13.05 7.87 6.34
N GLY A 492 -12.87 7.57 7.62
CA GLY A 492 -11.64 7.02 8.18
C GLY A 492 -11.65 5.49 8.23
N LYS A 493 -10.70 4.92 8.97
CA LYS A 493 -10.54 3.48 9.16
C LYS A 493 -9.97 3.18 10.55
N THR A 494 -10.43 2.09 11.15
CA THR A 494 -9.87 1.54 12.39
C THR A 494 -8.76 0.55 12.08
N PHE A 495 -7.65 0.65 12.81
CA PHE A 495 -6.49 -0.22 12.72
C PHE A 495 -6.21 -0.87 14.07
N ASP A 496 -5.68 -2.09 14.02
CA ASP A 496 -5.18 -2.77 15.21
C ASP A 496 -3.67 -2.51 15.37
N GLY A 497 -3.32 -1.56 16.23
CA GLY A 497 -1.92 -1.19 16.50
C GLY A 497 -1.13 -2.29 17.22
N ARG A 498 -1.81 -3.29 17.78
CA ARG A 498 -1.19 -4.42 18.50
C ARG A 498 -0.64 -5.48 17.53
N ILE A 499 -1.19 -5.52 16.31
CA ILE A 499 -0.77 -6.44 15.27
C ILE A 499 0.35 -5.82 14.44
N ASP A 500 0.10 -4.65 13.85
CA ASP A 500 1.07 -3.99 12.97
C ASP A 500 0.85 -2.48 12.85
N LEU A 501 1.38 -1.77 13.84
CA LEU A 501 1.36 -0.30 13.88
C LEU A 501 2.01 0.34 12.65
N ILE A 502 3.13 -0.21 12.17
CA ILE A 502 3.88 0.40 11.06
C ILE A 502 3.07 0.33 9.78
N ASN A 503 2.44 -0.81 9.50
CA ASN A 503 1.56 -0.92 8.34
C ASN A 503 0.30 -0.06 8.48
N ALA A 504 -0.27 0.07 9.68
CA ALA A 504 -1.36 1.03 9.92
C ALA A 504 -0.94 2.47 9.57
N PHE A 505 0.24 2.90 10.00
CA PHE A 505 0.77 4.22 9.66
C PHE A 505 1.10 4.39 8.18
N LYS A 506 1.65 3.36 7.52
CA LYS A 506 1.84 3.37 6.07
C LYS A 506 0.49 3.62 5.39
N GLU A 507 -0.55 2.87 5.71
CA GLU A 507 -1.88 3.07 5.14
C GLU A 507 -2.39 4.50 5.36
N ILE A 508 -2.33 5.03 6.61
CA ILE A 508 -2.77 6.41 6.93
C ILE A 508 -2.04 7.44 6.06
N ARG A 509 -0.73 7.29 5.86
CA ARG A 509 0.07 8.21 5.02
C ARG A 509 -0.23 8.08 3.52
N GLY A 510 -0.94 7.03 3.12
CA GLY A 510 -1.35 6.74 1.74
C GLY A 510 -2.72 7.25 1.35
N TYR A 511 -3.53 7.66 2.33
CA TYR A 511 -4.79 8.36 2.10
C TYR A 511 -4.50 9.85 1.90
N ASN A 512 -4.61 10.34 0.65
CA ASN A 512 -4.42 11.76 0.32
C ASN A 512 -5.44 12.32 -0.67
#